data_AF-A0A3A0UHN2-F1
#
_entry.id   AF-A0A3A0UHN2-F1
#
_cell.length_a   1.000
_cell.length_b   1.000
_cell.length_c   1.000
_cell.angle_alpha   90.00
_cell.angle_beta   90.00
_cell.angle_gamma   90.00
#
_symmetry.space_group_name_H-M   'P 1'
#
loop_
_entity.id
_entity.type
_entity.pdbx_description
1 polymer ?
#
loop_
_entity_poly.entity_id
_entity_poly.type
_entity_poly.pdbx_seq_one_letter_code
_entity_poly.pdbx_strand_id
1 'polypeptide(L)'
;PLLTIIMLIISGFDTGNYGHSVGTFMPYGSAPIFAATTASGIIFSFNAFQTIINMGSEIQKPEKNIARGIAISLTLSAILYIVLQSTFITSMPTEMLHENGWSGINFNSPFADMAILLGLNWLAILLYMEAVVSPFGTGVSFVAVTG
;
A
#
# COMPACT_ATOMS: atom_id res chain seq x y z
N PRO A 1 -7.97 -3.85 -4.77
CA PRO A 1 -6.62 -4.38 -4.42
C PRO A 1 -6.40 -5.89 -4.63
N LEU A 2 -7.34 -6.78 -4.25
CA LEU A 2 -7.15 -8.24 -4.39
C LEU A 2 -6.97 -8.68 -5.85
N LEU A 3 -7.76 -8.12 -6.77
CA LEU A 3 -7.63 -8.38 -8.20
C LEU A 3 -6.22 -8.02 -8.70
N THR A 4 -5.68 -6.87 -8.30
CA THR A 4 -4.33 -6.42 -8.61
C THR A 4 -3.28 -7.43 -8.16
N ILE A 5 -3.38 -7.90 -6.91
CA ILE A 5 -2.46 -8.88 -6.34
C ILE A 5 -2.45 -10.15 -7.20
N ILE A 6 -3.63 -10.70 -7.48
CA ILE A 6 -3.77 -11.94 -8.24
C ILE A 6 -3.22 -11.78 -9.66
N MET A 7 -3.61 -10.71 -10.36
CA MET A 7 -3.20 -10.48 -11.75
C MET A 7 -1.69 -10.30 -11.88
N LEU A 8 -1.07 -9.52 -10.98
CA LEU A 8 0.37 -9.28 -11.02
C LEU A 8 1.17 -10.55 -10.71
N ILE A 9 0.79 -11.30 -9.67
CA ILE A 9 1.44 -12.58 -9.33
C ILE A 9 1.37 -13.56 -10.51
N ILE A 10 0.24 -13.65 -11.20
CA ILE A 10 0.10 -14.54 -12.37
C ILE A 10 0.96 -14.06 -13.54
N SER A 11 1.08 -12.74 -13.74
CA SER A 11 1.87 -12.18 -14.85
C SER A 11 3.38 -12.22 -14.62
N GLY A 12 3.83 -12.26 -13.37
CA GLY A 12 5.24 -12.28 -13.01
C GLY A 12 5.43 -12.65 -11.54
N PHE A 13 6.23 -13.68 -11.29
CA PHE A 13 6.58 -14.11 -9.96
C PHE A 13 8.02 -14.63 -9.91
N ASP A 14 8.98 -13.72 -9.74
CA ASP A 14 10.38 -14.02 -9.54
C ASP A 14 10.77 -13.85 -8.06
N THR A 15 11.03 -14.97 -7.38
CA THR A 15 11.47 -14.98 -5.98
C THR A 15 12.90 -14.51 -5.79
N GLY A 16 13.71 -14.45 -6.85
CA GLY A 16 15.07 -13.90 -6.82
C GLY A 16 15.10 -12.42 -6.44
N ASN A 17 14.01 -11.70 -6.68
CA ASN A 17 13.90 -10.27 -6.39
C ASN A 17 13.85 -9.93 -4.89
N TYR A 18 13.57 -10.89 -3.99
CA TYR A 18 13.59 -10.64 -2.54
C TYR A 18 14.98 -10.33 -1.97
N GLY A 19 16.03 -10.60 -2.75
CA GLY A 19 17.40 -10.56 -2.27
C GLY A 19 17.72 -11.73 -1.32
N HIS A 20 19.01 -11.99 -1.14
CA HIS A 20 19.50 -13.15 -0.39
C HIS A 20 20.15 -12.78 0.96
N SER A 21 20.21 -11.49 1.30
CA SER A 21 20.86 -10.98 2.50
C SER A 21 20.18 -9.72 3.04
N VAL A 22 20.51 -9.33 4.28
CA VAL A 22 20.05 -8.06 4.88
C VAL A 22 20.51 -6.85 4.05
N GLY A 23 21.69 -6.92 3.44
CA GLY A 23 22.20 -5.86 2.58
C GLY A 23 21.43 -5.72 1.27
N THR A 24 20.84 -6.81 0.75
CA THR A 24 19.97 -6.76 -0.43
C THR A 24 18.52 -6.41 -0.08
N PHE A 25 18.10 -6.66 1.17
CA PHE A 25 16.78 -6.27 1.68
C PHE A 25 16.68 -4.76 1.96
N MET A 26 17.76 -4.16 2.48
CA MET A 26 17.87 -2.70 2.71
C MET A 26 19.16 -2.14 2.09
N PRO A 27 19.26 -2.10 0.76
CA PRO A 27 20.47 -1.66 0.06
C PRO A 27 20.85 -0.20 0.34
N TYR A 28 19.87 0.62 0.74
CA TYR A 28 20.05 2.04 1.04
C TYR A 28 20.01 2.35 2.54
N GLY A 29 20.10 1.32 3.39
CA GLY A 29 19.99 1.45 4.85
C GLY A 29 18.58 1.80 5.34
N SER A 30 18.47 2.20 6.61
CA SER A 30 17.18 2.49 7.26
C SER A 30 16.67 3.92 7.07
N ALA A 31 17.54 4.86 6.66
CA ALA A 31 17.16 6.27 6.49
C ALA A 31 15.98 6.48 5.52
N PRO A 32 15.89 5.79 4.36
CA PRO A 32 14.75 5.91 3.46
C PRO A 32 13.42 5.46 4.07
N ILE A 33 13.43 4.51 5.01
CA ILE A 33 12.21 4.03 5.70
C ILE A 33 11.58 5.16 6.53
N PHE A 34 12.42 5.89 7.26
CA PHE A 34 11.97 7.04 8.06
C PHE A 34 11.57 8.22 7.16
N ALA A 35 12.35 8.48 6.10
CA ALA A 35 12.02 9.53 5.14
C ALA A 35 10.66 9.26 4.45
N ALA A 36 10.39 8.02 4.07
CA ALA A 36 9.12 7.62 3.47
C ALA A 36 7.93 7.88 4.41
N THR A 37 8.07 7.63 5.73
CA THR A 37 7.01 7.89 6.72
C THR A 37 6.49 9.34 6.65
N THR A 38 7.40 10.30 6.50
CA THR A 38 7.05 11.72 6.42
C THR A 38 6.66 12.12 5.00
N ALA A 39 7.46 11.75 3.99
CA ALA A 39 7.28 12.19 2.61
C ALA A 39 5.97 11.66 1.98
N SER A 40 5.58 10.42 2.31
CA SER A 40 4.34 9.82 1.82
C SER A 40 3.12 10.16 2.68
N GLY A 41 3.29 10.96 3.73
CA GLY A 41 2.20 11.36 4.60
C GLY A 41 1.62 10.23 5.46
N ILE A 42 2.34 9.12 5.66
CA ILE A 42 1.91 8.01 6.55
C ILE A 42 1.56 8.55 7.94
N ILE A 43 2.27 9.58 8.41
CA ILE A 43 1.97 10.24 9.69
C ILE A 43 0.54 10.81 9.77
N PHE A 44 -0.08 11.20 8.65
CA PHE A 44 -1.45 11.71 8.64
C PHE A 44 -2.50 10.61 8.86
N SER A 45 -2.15 9.32 8.69
CA SER A 45 -3.05 8.21 8.96
C SER A 45 -3.49 8.13 10.43
N PHE A 46 -2.69 8.67 11.36
CA PHE A 46 -3.06 8.75 12.77
C PHE A 46 -4.32 9.59 13.02
N ASN A 47 -4.63 10.58 12.17
CA ASN A 47 -5.85 11.37 12.29
C ASN A 47 -7.11 10.50 12.15
N ALA A 48 -7.06 9.42 11.35
CA ALA A 48 -8.19 8.51 11.19
C ALA A 48 -8.58 7.84 12.51
N PHE A 49 -7.60 7.52 13.36
CA PHE A 49 -7.87 6.95 14.69
C PHE A 49 -8.47 7.98 15.64
N GLN A 50 -8.08 9.25 15.52
CA GLN A 50 -8.66 10.33 16.32
C GLN A 50 -10.17 10.48 16.06
N THR A 51 -10.61 10.40 14.80
CA THR A 51 -12.04 10.40 14.45
C THR A 51 -12.79 9.24 15.13
N ILE A 52 -12.26 8.02 15.07
CA ILE A 52 -12.89 6.85 15.71
C ILE A 52 -12.98 7.01 17.23
N ILE A 53 -11.94 7.56 17.86
CA ILE A 53 -11.93 7.83 19.31
C ILE A 53 -12.99 8.88 19.67
N ASN A 54 -13.15 9.92 18.85
CA ASN A 54 -14.15 10.98 19.06
C ASN A 54 -15.60 10.46 18.93
N MET A 55 -15.84 9.46 18.09
CA MET A 55 -17.14 8.77 17.99
C MET A 55 -17.37 7.72 19.09
N GLY A 56 -16.49 7.66 20.10
CA GLY A 56 -16.52 6.66 21.16
C GLY A 56 -17.82 6.65 21.98
N SER A 57 -18.55 7.75 22.07
CA SER A 57 -19.85 7.82 22.77
C SER A 57 -20.94 6.95 22.15
N GLU A 58 -20.83 6.61 20.86
CA GLU A 58 -21.79 5.78 20.13
C GLU A 58 -21.43 4.29 20.15
N ILE A 59 -20.23 3.95 20.64
CA ILE A 59 -19.68 2.59 20.61
C ILE A 59 -20.02 1.87 21.93
N GLN A 60 -20.63 0.70 21.84
CA GLN A 60 -20.82 -0.16 23.02
C GLN A 60 -19.46 -0.57 23.60
N LYS A 61 -19.23 -0.41 24.91
CA LYS A 61 -17.95 -0.72 25.60
C LYS A 61 -16.74 -0.06 24.89
N PRO A 62 -16.68 1.27 24.83
CA PRO A 62 -15.75 2.00 23.97
C PRO A 62 -14.30 1.69 24.28
N GLU A 63 -13.91 1.59 25.56
CA GLU A 63 -12.53 1.29 25.99
C GLU A 63 -11.95 0.03 25.31
N LYS A 64 -12.73 -1.05 25.25
CA LYS A 64 -12.27 -2.33 24.68
C LYS A 64 -12.48 -2.41 23.19
N ASN A 65 -13.60 -1.91 22.69
CA ASN A 65 -13.96 -2.06 21.28
C ASN A 65 -13.21 -1.09 20.37
N ILE A 66 -12.90 0.13 20.83
CA ILE A 66 -12.03 1.05 20.09
C ILE A 66 -10.61 0.47 20.01
N ALA A 67 -10.05 0.04 21.14
CA ALA A 67 -8.70 -0.54 21.16
C ALA A 67 -8.59 -1.79 20.26
N ARG A 68 -9.57 -2.69 20.32
CA ARG A 68 -9.63 -3.87 19.44
C ARG A 68 -9.82 -3.48 17.97
N GLY A 69 -10.68 -2.51 17.68
CA GLY A 69 -10.91 -2.02 16.32
C GLY A 69 -9.65 -1.45 15.70
N ILE A 70 -8.93 -0.60 16.43
CA ILE A 70 -7.64 -0.04 16.00
C ILE A 70 -6.64 -1.18 15.77
N ALA A 71 -6.45 -2.09 16.74
CA ALA A 71 -5.49 -3.18 16.61
C ALA A 71 -5.79 -4.09 15.41
N ILE A 72 -7.05 -4.52 15.25
CA ILE A 72 -7.48 -5.39 14.14
C ILE A 72 -7.29 -4.68 12.80
N SER A 73 -7.72 -3.41 12.70
CA SER A 73 -7.59 -2.64 11.46
C SER A 73 -6.13 -2.44 11.05
N LEU A 74 -5.25 -2.16 12.01
CA LEU A 74 -3.82 -1.99 11.78
C LEU A 74 -3.18 -3.31 11.35
N THR A 75 -3.47 -4.41 12.04
CA THR A 75 -2.94 -5.73 11.69
C THR A 75 -3.39 -6.16 10.30
N LEU A 76 -4.67 -5.99 9.97
CA LEU A 76 -5.20 -6.35 8.65
C LEU A 76 -4.56 -5.49 7.54
N SER A 77 -4.43 -4.19 7.77
CA SER A 77 -3.78 -3.27 6.82
C SER A 77 -2.29 -3.59 6.64
N ALA A 78 -1.59 -3.92 7.72
CA ALA A 78 -0.19 -4.33 7.67
C ALA A 78 -0.01 -5.60 6.82
N ILE A 79 -0.85 -6.63 7.04
CA ILE A 79 -0.84 -7.85 6.24
C ILE A 79 -1.08 -7.54 4.76
N LEU A 80 -2.09 -6.73 4.46
CA LEU A 80 -2.42 -6.35 3.09
C LEU A 80 -1.26 -5.62 2.40
N TYR A 81 -0.63 -4.66 3.08
CA TYR A 81 0.51 -3.91 2.53
C TYR A 81 1.76 -4.77 2.37
N ILE A 82 2.01 -5.72 3.25
CA ILE A 82 3.09 -6.70 3.08
C ILE A 82 2.85 -7.54 1.83
N VAL A 83 1.62 -8.03 1.61
CA VAL A 83 1.27 -8.82 0.42
C VAL A 83 1.40 -7.98 -0.86
N LEU A 84 0.97 -6.73 -0.83
CA LEU A 84 1.11 -5.81 -1.96
C LEU A 84 2.58 -5.52 -2.28
N GLN A 85 3.39 -5.25 -1.26
CA GLN A 85 4.83 -5.02 -1.43
C GLN A 85 5.54 -6.27 -1.96
N SER A 86 5.20 -7.43 -1.40
CA SER A 86 5.66 -8.75 -1.85
C SER A 86 5.34 -8.97 -3.32
N THR A 87 4.10 -8.72 -3.73
CA THR A 87 3.65 -8.83 -5.12
C THR A 87 4.45 -7.90 -6.04
N PHE A 88 4.61 -6.63 -5.66
CA PHE A 88 5.37 -5.66 -6.45
C PHE A 88 6.83 -6.10 -6.68
N ILE A 89 7.47 -6.62 -5.64
CA ILE A 89 8.86 -7.11 -5.72
C ILE A 89 8.95 -8.31 -6.66
N THR A 90 8.07 -9.31 -6.51
CA THR A 90 8.13 -10.53 -7.32
C THR A 90 7.70 -10.34 -8.76
N SER A 91 6.79 -9.40 -9.02
CA SER A 91 6.29 -9.14 -10.38
C SER A 91 7.19 -8.23 -11.19
N MET A 92 8.25 -7.66 -10.59
CA MET A 92 9.22 -6.83 -11.29
C MET A 92 10.07 -7.65 -12.26
N PRO A 93 10.18 -7.26 -13.55
CA PRO A 93 11.10 -7.89 -14.48
C PRO A 93 12.55 -7.74 -14.02
N THR A 94 13.26 -8.86 -13.90
CA THR A 94 14.64 -8.95 -13.39
C THR A 94 15.60 -8.11 -14.22
N GLU A 95 15.35 -7.98 -15.52
CA GLU A 95 16.11 -7.14 -16.46
C GLU A 95 16.17 -5.66 -16.03
N MET A 96 15.07 -5.10 -15.51
CA MET A 96 15.05 -3.70 -15.03
C MET A 96 15.89 -3.51 -13.78
N LEU A 97 15.99 -4.54 -12.94
CA LEU A 97 16.79 -4.50 -11.72
C LEU A 97 18.28 -4.69 -12.02
N HIS A 98 18.64 -5.34 -13.12
CA HIS A 98 20.03 -5.57 -13.51
C HIS A 98 20.73 -4.29 -14.01
N GLU A 99 20.01 -3.38 -14.67
CA GLU A 99 20.62 -2.17 -15.25
C GLU A 99 20.89 -1.08 -14.21
N ASN A 100 19.89 -0.74 -13.39
CA ASN A 100 19.93 0.44 -12.51
C ASN A 100 19.55 0.13 -11.05
N GLY A 101 19.32 -1.16 -10.72
CA GLY A 101 18.84 -1.59 -9.41
C GLY A 101 17.48 -0.98 -9.04
N TRP A 102 17.14 -1.06 -7.76
CA TRP A 102 15.89 -0.50 -7.24
C TRP A 102 15.80 1.03 -7.36
N SER A 103 16.95 1.73 -7.43
CA SER A 103 17.02 3.18 -7.63
C SER A 103 16.61 3.64 -9.03
N GLY A 104 16.66 2.75 -10.02
CA GLY A 104 16.24 3.06 -11.39
C GLY A 104 14.72 3.04 -11.58
N ILE A 105 13.97 2.52 -10.60
CA ILE A 105 12.52 2.41 -10.70
C ILE A 105 11.90 3.73 -10.25
N ASN A 106 11.41 4.50 -11.22
CA ASN A 106 10.68 5.74 -10.99
C ASN A 106 9.27 5.62 -11.54
N PHE A 107 8.36 5.09 -10.74
CA PHE A 107 6.94 4.96 -11.07
C PHE A 107 6.14 6.03 -10.33
N ASN A 108 5.27 6.71 -11.07
CA ASN A 108 4.32 7.67 -10.48
C ASN A 108 3.15 6.93 -9.84
N SER A 109 2.73 5.83 -10.46
CA SER A 109 1.70 4.94 -9.95
C SER A 109 2.25 3.51 -9.97
N PRO A 110 2.90 3.04 -8.89
CA PRO A 110 3.69 1.81 -8.90
C PRO A 110 2.96 0.60 -9.49
N PHE A 111 1.71 0.36 -9.10
CA PHE A 111 0.94 -0.79 -9.60
C PHE A 111 0.35 -0.58 -10.99
N ALA A 112 0.00 0.65 -11.38
CA ALA A 112 -0.53 0.91 -12.73
C ALA A 112 0.60 0.92 -13.76
N ASP A 113 1.72 1.54 -13.44
CA ASP A 113 2.92 1.55 -14.28
C ASP A 113 3.49 0.14 -14.43
N MET A 114 3.49 -0.66 -13.35
CA MET A 114 3.81 -2.10 -13.42
C MET A 114 2.82 -2.86 -14.32
N ALA A 115 1.52 -2.60 -14.20
CA ALA A 115 0.53 -3.27 -15.05
C ALA A 115 0.75 -2.94 -16.54
N ILE A 116 1.10 -1.70 -16.88
CA ILE A 116 1.46 -1.30 -18.26
C ILE A 116 2.73 -2.03 -18.71
N LEU A 117 3.76 -2.06 -17.86
CA LEU A 117 5.03 -2.75 -18.13
C LEU A 117 4.82 -4.24 -18.45
N LEU A 118 3.91 -4.90 -17.73
CA LEU A 118 3.56 -6.31 -17.93
C LEU A 118 2.51 -6.53 -19.03
N GLY A 119 2.13 -5.50 -19.79
CA GLY A 119 1.17 -5.57 -20.89
C GLY A 119 -0.30 -5.62 -20.45
N LEU A 120 -0.60 -5.52 -19.15
CA LEU A 120 -1.94 -5.51 -18.56
C LEU A 120 -2.58 -4.12 -18.59
N ASN A 121 -2.66 -3.51 -19.78
CA ASN A 121 -3.14 -2.13 -19.94
C ASN A 121 -4.57 -1.90 -19.40
N TRP A 122 -5.45 -2.90 -19.52
CA TRP A 122 -6.81 -2.83 -18.98
C TRP A 122 -6.82 -2.73 -17.44
N LEU A 123 -5.88 -3.40 -16.78
CA LEU A 123 -5.72 -3.35 -15.33
C LEU A 123 -5.23 -1.97 -14.91
N ALA A 124 -4.29 -1.38 -15.66
CA ALA A 124 -3.82 -0.03 -15.40
C ALA A 124 -4.94 1.01 -15.46
N ILE A 125 -5.82 0.94 -16.47
CA ILE A 125 -7.00 1.81 -16.58
C ILE A 125 -7.91 1.64 -15.35
N LEU A 126 -8.18 0.40 -14.95
CA LEU A 126 -8.98 0.11 -13.76
C LEU A 126 -8.34 0.72 -12.50
N LEU A 127 -7.03 0.56 -12.32
CA LEU A 127 -6.30 1.11 -11.17
C LEU A 127 -6.34 2.64 -11.12
N TYR A 128 -6.19 3.29 -12.27
CA TYR A 128 -6.33 4.75 -12.34
C TYR A 128 -7.75 5.21 -12.01
N MET A 129 -8.78 4.49 -12.45
CA MET A 129 -10.16 4.78 -12.05
C MET A 129 -10.38 4.56 -10.56
N GLU A 130 -9.92 3.44 -9.98
CA GLU A 130 -10.03 3.18 -8.53
C GLU A 130 -9.31 4.25 -7.69
N ALA A 131 -8.14 4.71 -8.14
CA ALA A 131 -7.38 5.77 -7.47
C ALA A 131 -8.15 7.11 -7.43
N VAL A 132 -8.95 7.40 -8.46
CA VAL A 132 -9.80 8.60 -8.50
C VAL A 132 -11.11 8.40 -7.76
N VAL A 133 -11.72 7.21 -7.79
CA VAL A 133 -13.02 6.92 -7.16
C VAL A 133 -12.91 6.73 -5.65
N SER A 134 -11.83 6.12 -5.15
CA SER A 134 -11.69 5.80 -3.72
C SER A 134 -11.69 7.02 -2.78
N PRO A 135 -11.12 8.20 -3.12
CA PRO A 135 -11.25 9.42 -2.33
C PRO A 135 -12.69 9.95 -2.24
N PHE A 136 -13.57 9.67 -3.21
CA PHE A 136 -14.97 10.10 -3.12
C PHE A 136 -15.73 9.32 -2.05
N GLY A 137 -15.48 8.01 -1.94
CA GLY A 137 -16.12 7.17 -0.92
C GLY A 137 -15.72 7.57 0.51
N THR A 138 -14.43 7.87 0.72
CA THR A 138 -13.96 8.39 2.00
C THR A 138 -14.46 9.82 2.24
N GLY A 139 -14.46 10.68 1.22
CA GLY A 139 -14.96 12.05 1.30
C GLY A 139 -16.42 12.15 1.72
N VAL A 140 -17.31 11.34 1.14
CA VAL A 140 -18.73 11.28 1.54
C VAL A 140 -18.88 10.79 2.98
N SER A 141 -18.06 9.82 3.40
CA SER A 141 -18.08 9.32 4.78
C SER A 141 -17.64 10.39 5.79
N PHE A 142 -16.65 11.21 5.44
CA PHE A 142 -16.23 12.32 6.31
C PHE A 142 -17.30 13.41 6.42
N VAL A 143 -17.97 13.78 5.32
CA VAL A 143 -19.08 14.76 5.35
C VAL A 143 -20.26 14.25 6.17
N ALA A 144 -20.53 12.94 6.14
CA ALA A 144 -21.60 12.34 6.93
C ALA A 144 -21.31 12.31 8.45
N VAL A 145 -20.04 12.30 8.86
CA VAL A 145 -19.63 12.30 10.28
C VAL A 145 -19.54 13.72 10.85
N THR A 146 -19.36 14.75 10.01
CA THR A 146 -19.31 16.16 10.43
C THR A 146 -20.63 16.91 10.28
N GLY A 147 -21.69 16.25 9.81
CA GLY A 147 -23.04 16.80 9.64
C GLY A 147 -23.96 16.57 10.84
#